data_AF-A0A7C1C4K3-F1
#
_entry.id   AF-A0A7C1C4K3-F1
#
_cell.length_a   1.000
_cell.length_b   1.000
_cell.length_c   1.000
_cell.angle_alpha   90.00
_cell.angle_beta   90.00
_cell.angle_gamma   90.00
#
_symmetry.space_group_name_H-M   'P 1'
#
loop_
_entity.id
_entity.type
_entity.pdbx_description
1 polymer ?
#
loop_
_entity_poly.entity_id
_entity_poly.type
_entity_poly.pdbx_seq_one_letter_code
_entity_poly.pdbx_strand_id
1 'polypeptide(L)'
;MKIIPGEKEGMKTEAGTGYFKTSWHGSEIKPAMGNITVTNPNNHIAWGGAYWQYFEDLDRITTAASPLSLEKQLFVRELTDNGPVTKPIEEGQVLKTGDKVIVRLIIRSDRNMDYVQLTDMRAAALEPVVQLSGYSYGGGLGFYKSVTDVSMQYFIRRLPKGTYVLEYPLMVTQQGEFSNGIATIQSFYAPEFAAHSGGVRLTVR
;
A
#
# COMPACT_ATOMS: atom_id res chain seq x y z
N MET A 1 24.46 -16.41 2.45
CA MET A 1 24.53 -17.55 1.49
C MET A 1 25.19 -17.02 0.22
N LYS A 2 26.24 -17.67 -0.29
CA LYS A 2 26.87 -17.25 -1.56
C LYS A 2 26.06 -17.84 -2.72
N ILE A 3 25.60 -16.99 -3.63
CA ILE A 3 24.90 -17.39 -4.85
C ILE A 3 25.81 -17.03 -6.02
N ILE A 4 26.18 -18.03 -6.81
CA ILE A 4 26.90 -17.84 -8.06
C ILE A 4 25.98 -18.35 -9.18
N PRO A 5 25.55 -17.49 -10.11
CA PRO A 5 24.70 -17.92 -11.23
C PRO A 5 25.35 -19.06 -12.02
N GLY A 6 24.61 -20.13 -12.30
CA GLY A 6 25.09 -21.28 -13.08
C GLY A 6 25.84 -22.37 -12.30
N GLU A 7 26.23 -22.15 -11.04
CA GLU A 7 26.99 -23.15 -10.24
C GLU A 7 26.11 -24.04 -9.35
N LYS A 8 24.85 -23.67 -9.10
CA LYS A 8 23.94 -24.43 -8.22
C LYS A 8 22.85 -25.14 -9.02
N GLU A 9 22.61 -26.42 -8.70
CA GLU A 9 21.53 -27.21 -9.28
C GLU A 9 20.17 -26.50 -9.03
N GLY A 10 19.48 -26.11 -10.11
CA GLY A 10 18.25 -25.31 -10.06
C GLY A 10 18.39 -23.81 -10.44
N MET A 11 19.62 -23.30 -10.65
CA MET A 11 19.88 -21.92 -11.11
C MET A 11 20.49 -21.90 -12.52
N LYS A 12 19.74 -22.38 -13.52
CA LYS A 12 20.15 -22.24 -14.93
C LYS A 12 19.98 -20.79 -15.37
N THR A 13 21.04 -20.21 -15.91
CA THR A 13 21.00 -18.89 -16.54
C THR A 13 20.34 -18.98 -17.90
N GLU A 14 19.47 -18.03 -18.23
CA GLU A 14 18.92 -17.90 -19.57
C GLU A 14 20.01 -17.52 -20.57
N ALA A 15 20.00 -18.18 -21.73
CA ALA A 15 20.95 -17.88 -22.81
C ALA A 15 20.69 -16.47 -23.36
N GLY A 16 21.76 -15.68 -23.53
CA GLY A 16 21.71 -14.32 -24.07
C GLY A 16 21.46 -13.23 -23.03
N THR A 17 20.49 -13.41 -22.12
CA THR A 17 20.16 -12.40 -21.09
C THR A 17 20.96 -12.58 -19.80
N GLY A 18 21.46 -13.80 -19.52
CA GLY A 18 22.11 -14.13 -18.26
C GLY A 18 21.16 -14.09 -17.06
N TYR A 19 19.84 -13.99 -17.29
CA TYR A 19 18.84 -13.93 -16.24
C TYR A 19 18.84 -15.23 -15.42
N PHE A 20 18.71 -15.10 -14.11
CA PHE A 20 18.51 -16.22 -13.20
C PHE A 20 17.50 -15.84 -12.11
N LYS A 21 16.72 -16.83 -11.68
CA LYS A 21 15.76 -16.71 -10.58
C LYS A 21 15.91 -17.90 -9.65
N THR A 22 15.66 -17.66 -8.38
CA THR A 22 15.60 -18.72 -7.37
C THR A 22 14.48 -18.42 -6.37
N SER A 23 14.00 -19.46 -5.71
CA SER A 23 12.95 -19.41 -4.70
C SER A 23 13.38 -20.25 -3.51
N TRP A 24 13.01 -19.82 -2.31
CA TRP A 24 13.25 -20.55 -1.07
C TRP A 24 11.93 -20.74 -0.33
N HIS A 25 11.75 -21.89 0.29
CA HIS A 25 10.60 -22.22 1.11
C HIS A 25 10.91 -22.06 2.61
N GLY A 26 9.88 -21.98 3.46
CA GLY A 26 9.99 -21.44 4.82
C GLY A 26 11.14 -21.97 5.68
N SER A 27 11.39 -23.28 5.69
CA SER A 27 12.49 -23.89 6.48
C SER A 27 13.89 -23.57 5.94
N GLU A 28 14.00 -23.10 4.69
CA GLU A 28 15.25 -22.72 4.04
C GLU A 28 15.63 -21.25 4.33
N ILE A 29 14.65 -20.42 4.74
CA ILE A 29 14.84 -19.00 5.00
C ILE A 29 15.49 -18.81 6.37
N LYS A 30 16.68 -18.21 6.38
CA LYS A 30 17.43 -17.88 7.59
C LYS A 30 17.53 -16.36 7.74
N PRO A 31 17.52 -15.79 8.96
CA PRO A 31 17.67 -14.34 9.16
C PRO A 31 18.88 -13.74 8.44
N ALA A 32 19.99 -14.49 8.35
CA ALA A 32 21.20 -14.08 7.64
C ALA A 32 21.01 -13.85 6.12
N MET A 33 19.91 -14.31 5.52
CA MET A 33 19.58 -14.08 4.10
C MET A 33 19.05 -12.66 3.84
N GLY A 34 18.70 -11.90 4.89
CA GLY A 34 18.36 -10.48 4.77
C GLY A 34 19.56 -9.57 4.47
N ASN A 35 20.79 -10.06 4.66
CA ASN A 35 22.01 -9.33 4.33
C ASN A 35 22.46 -9.70 2.92
N ILE A 36 22.21 -8.81 1.96
CA ILE A 36 22.57 -9.00 0.56
C ILE A 36 23.86 -8.23 0.25
N THR A 37 24.84 -8.92 -0.30
CA THR A 37 26.06 -8.30 -0.85
C THR A 37 26.15 -8.64 -2.32
N VAL A 38 26.24 -7.61 -3.16
CA VAL A 38 26.41 -7.74 -4.60
C VAL A 38 27.84 -7.37 -4.96
N THR A 39 28.53 -8.22 -5.71
CA THR A 39 29.90 -8.00 -6.18
C THR A 39 29.94 -8.23 -7.68
N ASN A 40 30.37 -7.22 -8.45
CA ASN A 40 30.65 -7.37 -9.87
C ASN A 40 32.17 -7.59 -10.06
N PRO A 41 32.62 -8.82 -10.37
CA PRO A 41 34.03 -9.11 -10.58
C PRO A 41 34.55 -8.68 -11.96
N ASN A 42 33.68 -8.19 -12.84
CA ASN A 42 34.02 -7.85 -14.22
C ASN A 42 34.46 -6.38 -14.36
N ASN A 43 35.10 -6.07 -15.50
CA ASN A 43 35.55 -4.73 -15.87
C ASN A 43 34.49 -3.89 -16.64
N HIS A 44 33.24 -4.36 -16.70
CA HIS A 44 32.12 -3.67 -17.37
C HIS A 44 30.96 -3.47 -16.41
N ILE A 45 30.08 -2.51 -16.73
CA ILE A 45 28.91 -2.17 -15.92
C ILE A 45 27.91 -3.34 -15.94
N ALA A 46 27.40 -3.70 -14.77
CA ALA A 46 26.32 -4.67 -14.61
C ALA A 46 25.08 -3.98 -14.04
N TRP A 47 23.91 -4.30 -14.59
CA TRP A 47 22.61 -3.83 -14.11
C TRP A 47 21.83 -5.01 -13.55
N GLY A 48 21.18 -4.81 -12.40
CA GLY A 48 20.38 -5.85 -11.76
C GLY A 48 19.60 -5.32 -10.57
N GLY A 49 18.59 -6.08 -10.14
CA GLY A 49 17.76 -5.78 -8.98
C GLY A 49 17.57 -7.02 -8.11
N ALA A 50 17.48 -6.83 -6.80
CA ALA A 50 17.14 -7.87 -5.85
C ALA A 50 15.72 -7.61 -5.31
N TYR A 51 14.88 -8.64 -5.35
CA TYR A 51 13.49 -8.56 -4.91
C TYR A 51 13.26 -9.59 -3.81
N TRP A 52 12.61 -9.17 -2.73
CA TRP A 52 12.18 -10.03 -1.63
C TRP A 52 10.66 -9.96 -1.50
N GLN A 53 9.99 -11.10 -1.55
CA GLN A 53 8.53 -11.19 -1.48
C GLN A 53 8.12 -12.23 -0.42
N TYR A 54 7.17 -11.87 0.43
CA TYR A 54 6.61 -12.73 1.47
C TYR A 54 5.14 -12.38 1.70
N PHE A 55 4.41 -13.29 2.35
CA PHE A 55 3.08 -13.03 2.87
C PHE A 55 3.18 -12.58 4.32
N GLU A 56 2.35 -11.62 4.70
CA GLU A 56 2.25 -11.10 6.06
C GLU A 56 0.80 -10.73 6.35
N ASP A 57 0.42 -10.79 7.63
CA ASP A 57 -0.89 -10.32 8.05
C ASP A 57 -1.00 -8.79 7.86
N LEU A 58 -2.13 -8.32 7.32
CA LEU A 58 -2.29 -6.92 6.95
C LEU A 58 -2.08 -5.95 8.12
N ASP A 59 -2.43 -6.35 9.34
CA ASP A 59 -2.28 -5.57 10.57
C ASP A 59 -0.84 -5.56 11.12
N ARG A 60 0.08 -6.34 10.54
CA ARG A 60 1.50 -6.38 10.90
C ARG A 60 2.41 -5.62 9.94
N ILE A 61 1.84 -5.05 8.87
CA ILE A 61 2.58 -4.27 7.89
C ILE A 61 2.98 -2.91 8.50
N THR A 62 4.28 -2.63 8.49
CA THR A 62 4.86 -1.34 8.91
C THR A 62 4.81 -0.31 7.77
N THR A 63 5.07 0.97 8.03
CA THR A 63 5.11 1.98 6.96
C THR A 63 6.41 1.86 6.15
N ALA A 64 6.32 2.07 4.84
CA ALA A 64 7.48 2.26 3.98
C ALA A 64 7.32 3.54 3.17
N ALA A 65 8.39 4.31 3.09
CA ALA A 65 8.43 5.57 2.36
C ALA A 65 9.65 5.62 1.44
N SER A 66 9.46 6.26 0.30
CA SER A 66 10.48 6.68 -0.64
C SER A 66 10.41 8.22 -0.74
N PRO A 67 10.90 8.88 -1.81
CA PRO A 67 10.51 10.26 -2.11
C PRO A 67 8.99 10.49 -2.23
N LEU A 68 8.21 9.40 -2.28
CA LEU A 68 6.76 9.33 -2.10
C LEU A 68 6.43 8.76 -0.71
N SER A 69 5.45 9.33 -0.02
CA SER A 69 4.94 8.80 1.24
C SER A 69 3.40 8.77 1.26
N LEU A 70 2.86 7.82 2.01
CA LEU A 70 1.41 7.63 2.16
C LEU A 70 1.06 7.33 3.61
N GLU A 71 0.12 8.09 4.14
CA GLU A 71 -0.43 7.90 5.47
C GLU A 71 -1.93 7.65 5.36
N LYS A 72 -2.42 6.64 6.08
CA LYS A 72 -3.84 6.31 6.16
C LYS A 72 -4.32 6.54 7.58
N GLN A 73 -5.35 7.36 7.72
CA GLN A 73 -6.00 7.65 8.99
C GLN A 73 -7.49 7.33 8.88
N LEU A 74 -8.06 6.82 9.97
CA LEU A 74 -9.48 6.55 10.08
C LEU A 74 -10.10 7.47 11.12
N PHE A 75 -11.28 7.99 10.78
CA PHE A 75 -12.07 8.82 11.66
C PHE A 75 -13.49 8.28 11.76
N VAL A 76 -14.15 8.47 12.88
CA VAL A 76 -15.59 8.23 13.04
C VAL A 76 -16.32 9.57 13.01
N ARG A 77 -17.46 9.61 12.32
CA ARG A 77 -18.35 10.77 12.30
C ARG A 77 -19.47 10.57 13.30
N GLU A 78 -19.46 11.39 14.34
CA GLU A 78 -20.45 11.41 15.42
C GLU A 78 -21.44 12.55 15.21
N LEU A 79 -22.72 12.32 15.46
CA LEU A 79 -23.73 13.36 15.52
C LEU A 79 -23.75 13.93 16.94
N THR A 80 -23.51 15.23 17.08
CA THR A 80 -23.62 15.95 18.35
C THR A 80 -24.74 16.99 18.27
N ASP A 81 -25.16 17.54 19.42
CA ASP A 81 -26.15 18.61 19.48
C ASP A 81 -25.73 19.87 18.67
N ASN A 82 -24.42 20.06 18.47
CA ASN A 82 -23.84 21.15 17.68
C ASN A 82 -23.59 20.78 16.21
N GLY A 83 -24.07 19.61 15.79
CA GLY A 83 -23.87 19.05 14.45
C GLY A 83 -22.82 17.94 14.38
N PRO A 84 -22.52 17.45 13.16
CA PRO A 84 -21.63 16.32 12.99
C PRO A 84 -20.16 16.69 13.26
N VAL A 85 -19.48 15.89 14.08
CA VAL A 85 -18.05 16.03 14.39
C VAL A 85 -17.31 14.78 13.90
N THR A 86 -16.11 14.97 13.36
CA THR A 86 -15.24 13.89 12.90
C THR A 86 -14.08 13.75 13.87
N LYS A 87 -13.92 12.58 14.50
CA LYS A 87 -12.86 12.29 15.48
C LYS A 87 -11.99 11.12 15.01
N PRO A 88 -10.67 11.14 15.26
CA PRO A 88 -9.82 9.98 15.00
C PRO A 88 -10.40 8.73 15.68
N ILE A 89 -10.29 7.58 15.02
CA ILE A 89 -10.56 6.29 15.66
C ILE A 89 -9.32 5.92 16.46
N GLU A 90 -9.47 5.89 17.78
CA GLU A 90 -8.40 5.55 18.72
C GLU A 90 -8.15 4.04 18.74
N GLU A 91 -6.94 3.64 19.14
CA GLU A 91 -6.61 2.22 19.26
C GLU A 91 -7.51 1.52 20.29
N GLY A 92 -8.11 0.39 19.91
CA GLY A 92 -9.04 -0.36 20.74
C GLY A 92 -10.46 0.23 20.82
N GLN A 93 -10.75 1.33 20.12
CA GLN A 93 -12.09 1.88 20.04
C GLN A 93 -13.03 0.90 19.32
N VAL A 94 -14.20 0.67 19.93
CA VAL A 94 -15.23 -0.22 19.39
C VAL A 94 -16.23 0.60 18.56
N LEU A 95 -16.34 0.27 17.28
CA LEU A 95 -17.32 0.84 16.36
C LEU A 95 -18.65 0.08 16.44
N LYS A 96 -19.72 0.70 15.96
CA LYS A 96 -21.05 0.09 15.86
C LYS A 96 -21.49 -0.02 14.40
N THR A 97 -22.31 -1.01 14.10
CA THR A 97 -22.97 -1.09 12.79
C THR A 97 -23.80 0.18 12.55
N GLY A 98 -23.65 0.77 11.36
CA GLY A 98 -24.27 2.04 10.99
C GLY A 98 -23.40 3.27 11.27
N ASP A 99 -22.27 3.13 11.97
CA ASP A 99 -21.32 4.23 12.10
C ASP A 99 -20.76 4.63 10.74
N LYS A 100 -20.55 5.93 10.55
CA LYS A 100 -19.91 6.49 9.36
C LYS A 100 -18.43 6.71 9.64
N VAL A 101 -17.58 5.99 8.92
CA VAL A 101 -16.12 6.10 8.99
C VAL A 101 -15.65 6.99 7.85
N ILE A 102 -14.74 7.92 8.11
CA ILE A 102 -14.06 8.70 7.10
C ILE A 102 -12.63 8.20 6.99
N VAL A 103 -12.26 7.70 5.82
CA VAL A 103 -10.85 7.42 5.52
C VAL A 103 -10.21 8.70 5.03
N ARG A 104 -9.03 9.01 5.56
CA ARG A 104 -8.17 10.09 5.11
C ARG A 104 -6.83 9.52 4.64
N LEU A 105 -6.50 9.79 3.38
CA LEU A 105 -5.25 9.41 2.75
C LEU A 105 -4.41 10.67 2.54
N ILE A 106 -3.24 10.74 3.19
CA ILE A 106 -2.32 11.86 3.07
C ILE A 106 -1.14 11.41 2.21
N ILE A 107 -1.05 12.00 1.02
CA ILE A 107 -0.01 11.72 0.03
C ILE A 107 1.00 12.86 0.09
N ARG A 108 2.29 12.55 0.20
CA ARG A 108 3.36 13.56 0.13
C ARG A 108 4.40 13.12 -0.89
N SER A 109 4.76 14.03 -1.79
CA SER A 109 5.80 13.81 -2.81
C SER A 109 6.79 14.97 -2.82
N ASP A 110 8.08 14.67 -2.84
CA ASP A 110 9.15 15.67 -2.92
C ASP A 110 9.40 16.20 -4.34
N ARG A 111 8.79 15.55 -5.36
CA ARG A 111 8.98 15.80 -6.79
C ARG A 111 7.72 15.57 -7.60
N ASN A 112 7.75 15.98 -8.87
CA ASN A 112 6.69 15.68 -9.81
C ASN A 112 6.81 14.21 -10.27
N MET A 113 5.68 13.51 -10.31
CA MET A 113 5.55 12.15 -10.80
C MET A 113 4.37 12.05 -11.76
N ASP A 114 4.41 11.07 -12.67
CA ASP A 114 3.33 10.79 -13.61
C ASP A 114 2.89 9.33 -13.46
N TYR A 115 1.63 9.08 -13.84
CA TYR A 115 1.01 7.74 -13.85
C TYR A 115 1.14 7.01 -12.50
N VAL A 116 0.66 7.66 -11.44
CA VAL A 116 0.67 7.13 -10.08
C VAL A 116 -0.66 6.44 -9.79
N GLN A 117 -0.59 5.21 -9.28
CA GLN A 117 -1.75 4.48 -8.79
C GLN A 117 -1.73 4.45 -7.26
N LEU A 118 -2.82 4.87 -6.63
CA LEU A 118 -3.09 4.65 -5.22
C LEU A 118 -4.18 3.58 -5.10
N THR A 119 -3.95 2.57 -4.26
CA THR A 119 -4.93 1.53 -3.94
C THR A 119 -5.11 1.48 -2.44
N ASP A 120 -6.32 1.71 -1.95
CA ASP A 120 -6.66 1.63 -0.54
C ASP A 120 -7.59 0.45 -0.27
N MET A 121 -7.08 -0.56 0.43
CA MET A 121 -7.87 -1.71 0.87
C MET A 121 -8.71 -1.34 2.09
N ARG A 122 -9.89 -1.95 2.25
CA ARG A 122 -10.75 -1.70 3.40
C ARG A 122 -11.08 -3.00 4.14
N ALA A 123 -11.42 -2.86 5.43
CA ALA A 123 -11.96 -3.97 6.20
C ALA A 123 -13.29 -4.46 5.60
N ALA A 124 -13.58 -5.76 5.70
CA ALA A 124 -14.79 -6.38 5.16
C ALA A 124 -16.09 -5.85 5.82
N ALA A 125 -15.99 -5.23 7.00
CA ALA A 125 -17.11 -4.56 7.64
C ALA A 125 -17.38 -3.13 7.12
N LEU A 126 -16.60 -2.62 6.17
CA LEU A 126 -16.70 -1.24 5.69
C LEU A 126 -17.13 -1.18 4.23
N GLU A 127 -18.26 -0.53 3.97
CA GLU A 127 -18.80 -0.32 2.63
C GLU A 127 -18.72 1.14 2.19
N PRO A 128 -18.27 1.43 0.95
CA PRO A 128 -18.19 2.79 0.47
C PRO A 128 -19.59 3.36 0.24
N VAL A 129 -19.83 4.56 0.77
CA VAL A 129 -21.10 5.26 0.60
C VAL A 129 -21.34 5.63 -0.86
N VAL A 130 -20.26 5.88 -1.62
CA VAL A 130 -20.31 6.15 -3.07
C VAL A 130 -19.59 5.03 -3.81
N GLN A 131 -20.36 4.26 -4.58
CA GLN A 131 -19.87 3.09 -5.33
C GLN A 131 -19.56 3.38 -6.80
N LEU A 132 -19.85 4.59 -7.28
CA LEU A 132 -19.63 4.94 -8.68
C LEU A 132 -18.17 5.26 -8.96
N SER A 133 -17.63 4.56 -9.95
CA SER A 133 -16.34 4.86 -10.58
C SER A 133 -16.48 6.04 -11.55
N GLY A 134 -15.39 6.78 -11.76
CA GLY A 134 -15.38 7.91 -12.68
C GLY A 134 -14.27 8.91 -12.43
N TYR A 135 -14.16 9.89 -13.33
CA TYR A 135 -13.26 11.02 -13.14
C TYR A 135 -13.75 11.91 -12.01
N SER A 136 -12.83 12.28 -11.13
CA SER A 136 -13.10 13.15 -9.99
C SER A 136 -11.91 14.06 -9.73
N TYR A 137 -12.18 15.13 -8.98
CA TYR A 137 -11.19 16.08 -8.52
C TYR A 137 -11.41 16.30 -7.02
N GLY A 138 -10.35 16.15 -6.23
CA GLY A 138 -10.42 16.28 -4.79
C GLY A 138 -9.03 16.47 -4.20
N GLY A 139 -8.93 17.21 -3.09
CA GLY A 139 -7.67 17.42 -2.40
C GLY A 139 -6.57 18.09 -3.23
N GLY A 140 -6.93 18.79 -4.31
CA GLY A 140 -5.98 19.39 -5.26
C GLY A 140 -5.49 18.45 -6.39
N LEU A 141 -6.06 17.24 -6.50
CA LEU A 141 -5.69 16.25 -7.52
C LEU A 141 -6.87 15.87 -8.40
N GLY A 142 -6.62 15.76 -9.70
CA GLY A 142 -7.53 15.10 -10.64
C GLY A 142 -7.13 13.64 -10.83
N PHE A 143 -8.10 12.73 -10.74
CA PHE A 143 -7.87 11.29 -10.84
C PHE A 143 -9.09 10.58 -11.43
N TYR A 144 -8.87 9.39 -11.96
CA TYR A 144 -9.95 8.43 -12.17
C TYR A 144 -10.08 7.56 -10.91
N LYS A 145 -11.27 7.52 -10.32
CA LYS A 145 -11.57 6.70 -9.15
C LYS A 145 -12.25 5.41 -9.61
N SER A 146 -11.73 4.26 -9.21
CA SER A 146 -12.36 2.96 -9.40
C SER A 146 -12.74 2.37 -8.05
N VAL A 147 -14.03 2.14 -7.84
CA VAL A 147 -14.54 1.50 -6.62
C VAL A 147 -14.68 0.01 -6.90
N THR A 148 -13.98 -0.81 -6.14
CA THR A 148 -14.09 -2.28 -6.18
C THR A 148 -14.63 -2.79 -4.85
N ASP A 149 -14.94 -4.08 -4.77
CA ASP A 149 -15.40 -4.72 -3.54
C ASP A 149 -14.36 -4.68 -2.41
N VAL A 150 -13.07 -4.83 -2.75
CA VAL A 150 -12.00 -4.93 -1.75
C VAL A 150 -11.26 -3.60 -1.54
N SER A 151 -11.30 -2.69 -2.53
CA SER A 151 -10.46 -1.49 -2.52
C SER A 151 -11.07 -0.27 -3.20
N MET A 152 -10.60 0.90 -2.77
CA MET A 152 -10.78 2.18 -3.46
C MET A 152 -9.49 2.50 -4.22
N GLN A 153 -9.57 2.63 -5.54
CA GLN A 153 -8.40 2.87 -6.39
C GLN A 153 -8.46 4.25 -7.04
N TYR A 154 -7.31 4.91 -7.12
CA TYR A 154 -7.14 6.23 -7.70
C TYR A 154 -6.01 6.17 -8.73
N PHE A 155 -6.35 6.47 -9.98
CA PHE A 155 -5.40 6.57 -11.09
C PHE A 155 -5.10 8.05 -11.35
N ILE A 156 -3.93 8.48 -10.91
CA ILE A 156 -3.47 9.87 -10.94
C ILE A 156 -2.53 10.01 -12.13
N ARG A 157 -2.96 10.72 -13.17
CA ARG A 157 -2.13 10.94 -14.36
C ARG A 157 -0.88 11.77 -14.04
N ARG A 158 -1.02 12.79 -13.21
CA ARG A 158 0.05 13.71 -12.81
C ARG A 158 -0.06 14.02 -11.33
N LEU A 159 1.01 13.75 -10.58
CA LEU A 159 1.17 14.05 -9.17
C LEU A 159 2.30 15.09 -9.02
N PRO A 160 1.97 16.39 -8.98
CA PRO A 160 3.00 17.40 -8.73
C PRO A 160 3.63 17.24 -7.35
N LYS A 161 4.79 17.87 -7.15
CA LYS A 161 5.39 18.02 -5.82
C LYS A 161 4.39 18.69 -4.88
N GLY A 162 4.18 18.11 -3.70
CA GLY A 162 3.26 18.69 -2.71
C GLY A 162 2.73 17.68 -1.72
N THR A 163 1.74 18.13 -0.95
CA THR A 163 0.95 17.30 -0.03
C THR A 163 -0.51 17.36 -0.45
N TYR A 164 -1.15 16.20 -0.55
CA TYR A 164 -2.53 16.05 -0.99
C TYR A 164 -3.29 15.19 0.01
N VAL A 165 -4.54 15.57 0.27
CA VAL A 165 -5.41 14.85 1.20
C VAL A 165 -6.66 14.41 0.47
N LEU A 166 -6.85 13.10 0.36
CA LEU A 166 -8.05 12.49 -0.19
C LEU A 166 -8.87 11.90 0.94
N GLU A 167 -10.15 12.24 0.99
CA GLU A 167 -11.08 11.69 1.98
C GLU A 167 -12.24 11.01 1.29
N TYR A 168 -12.73 9.92 1.88
CA TYR A 168 -13.97 9.32 1.44
C TYR A 168 -14.71 8.62 2.58
N PRO A 169 -16.06 8.66 2.57
CA PRO A 169 -16.87 8.03 3.60
C PRO A 169 -17.11 6.54 3.31
N LEU A 170 -17.06 5.76 4.40
CA LEU A 170 -17.44 4.36 4.51
C LEU A 170 -18.56 4.23 5.55
N MET A 171 -19.34 3.15 5.45
CA MET A 171 -20.37 2.76 6.42
C MET A 171 -19.99 1.42 7.04
N VAL A 172 -20.13 1.30 8.36
CA VAL A 172 -19.92 0.03 9.07
C VAL A 172 -21.15 -0.87 8.88
N THR A 173 -20.95 -2.10 8.42
CA THR A 173 -22.05 -3.02 8.04
C THR A 173 -22.10 -4.32 8.83
N GLN A 174 -20.97 -4.80 9.37
CA GLN A 174 -20.88 -6.11 10.02
C GLN A 174 -20.14 -6.05 11.35
N GLN A 175 -20.63 -6.82 12.34
CA GLN A 175 -19.98 -7.00 13.64
C GLN A 175 -18.83 -8.01 13.55
N GLY A 176 -17.79 -7.83 14.36
CA GLY A 176 -16.62 -8.70 14.39
C GLY A 176 -15.29 -7.95 14.54
N GLU A 177 -14.20 -8.68 14.41
CA GLU A 177 -12.85 -8.12 14.35
C GLU A 177 -12.30 -8.24 12.94
N PHE A 178 -11.80 -7.13 12.40
CA PHE A 178 -11.37 -7.03 11.02
C PHE A 178 -10.02 -6.35 10.90
N SER A 179 -9.15 -6.89 10.05
CA SER A 179 -7.96 -6.18 9.59
C SER A 179 -8.38 -5.12 8.58
N ASN A 180 -8.19 -3.86 8.93
CA ASN A 180 -8.30 -2.75 7.99
C ASN A 180 -7.01 -2.72 7.18
N GLY A 181 -7.12 -3.21 5.93
CA GLY A 181 -5.99 -3.32 5.01
C GLY A 181 -5.23 -2.01 4.81
N ILE A 182 -4.08 -2.13 4.16
CA ILE A 182 -3.20 -1.00 3.91
C ILE A 182 -3.65 -0.17 2.70
N ALA A 183 -3.18 1.06 2.65
CA ALA A 183 -3.13 1.83 1.42
C ALA A 183 -1.74 1.70 0.81
N THR A 184 -1.67 1.54 -0.50
CA THR A 184 -0.43 1.52 -1.30
C THR A 184 -0.48 2.62 -2.34
N ILE A 185 0.67 3.20 -2.65
CA ILE A 185 0.81 4.14 -3.76
C ILE A 185 2.11 3.83 -4.51
N GLN A 186 2.06 3.82 -5.83
CA GLN A 186 3.21 3.52 -6.67
C GLN A 186 3.11 4.21 -8.04
N SER A 187 4.26 4.60 -8.60
CA SER A 187 4.34 4.93 -10.01
C SER A 187 4.29 3.66 -10.87
N PHE A 188 3.50 3.68 -11.94
CA PHE A 188 3.36 2.54 -12.84
C PHE A 188 4.65 2.23 -13.63
N TYR A 189 5.45 3.25 -13.90
CA TYR A 189 6.66 3.14 -14.74
C TYR A 189 7.98 3.21 -13.96
N ALA A 190 7.91 3.52 -12.67
CA ALA A 190 9.07 3.67 -11.81
C ALA A 190 8.75 3.09 -10.41
N PRO A 191 8.70 1.75 -10.28
CA PRO A 191 8.22 1.05 -9.08
C PRO A 191 9.09 1.30 -7.83
N GLU A 192 10.30 1.81 -7.99
CA GLU A 192 11.13 2.32 -6.90
C GLU A 192 10.49 3.51 -6.17
N PHE A 193 9.57 4.25 -6.82
CA PHE A 193 8.73 5.26 -6.20
C PHE A 193 7.41 4.62 -5.76
N ALA A 194 7.49 3.92 -4.65
CA ALA A 194 6.34 3.35 -3.97
C ALA A 194 6.34 3.71 -2.49
N ALA A 195 5.17 3.62 -1.87
CA ALA A 195 4.98 3.75 -0.43
C ALA A 195 3.72 2.99 -0.01
N HIS A 196 3.64 2.65 1.27
CA HIS A 196 2.43 2.09 1.86
C HIS A 196 2.23 2.54 3.29
N SER A 197 0.96 2.59 3.69
CA SER A 197 0.58 2.81 5.08
C SER A 197 0.86 1.56 5.93
N GLY A 198 0.82 1.74 7.25
CA GLY A 198 0.65 0.61 8.16
C GLY A 198 -0.77 0.05 8.10
N GLY A 199 -0.95 -1.17 8.59
CA GLY A 199 -2.26 -1.76 8.85
C GLY A 199 -2.86 -1.29 10.16
N VAL A 200 -4.18 -1.39 10.28
CA VAL A 200 -4.91 -1.10 11.53
C VAL A 200 -5.94 -2.21 11.75
N ARG A 201 -6.25 -2.55 13.01
CA ARG A 201 -7.35 -3.47 13.33
C ARG A 201 -8.59 -2.69 13.77
N LEU A 202 -9.76 -3.16 13.37
CA LEU A 202 -11.05 -2.59 13.75
C LEU A 202 -11.88 -3.63 14.50
N THR A 203 -12.52 -3.20 15.58
CA THR A 203 -13.48 -4.00 16.34
C THR A 203 -14.86 -3.37 16.21
N VAL A 204 -15.84 -4.15 15.80
CA VAL A 204 -17.24 -3.73 15.64
C VAL A 204 -18.14 -4.60 16.53
N ARG A 205 -19.01 -3.95 17.33
CA ARG A 205 -20.00 -4.62 18.20
C ARG A 205 -21.38 -3.99 18.09
#